data_AF-A0A8K0K1F4-F1
#
_entry.id   AF-A0A8K0K1F4-F1
#
_cell.length_a   1.000
_cell.length_b   1.000
_cell.length_c   1.000
_cell.angle_alpha   90.00
_cell.angle_beta   90.00
_cell.angle_gamma   90.00
#
_symmetry.space_group_name_H-M   'P 1'
#
loop_
_entity.id
_entity.type
_entity.pdbx_description
1 polymer ?
#
loop_
_entity_poly.entity_id
_entity_poly.type
_entity_poly.pdbx_seq_one_letter_code
_entity_poly.pdbx_strand_id
1 'polypeptide(L)'
;DPENWKIKKEDIPPGVEGGEGGFLPFGFAGVMAGAAKCFYGFVGFDCVATTGEEAKNPHRSIPLSIILSLIIIFLSYFGTSTVLTMMLPYYAQDLNAPFPYAFEVLGWTVIKWIVTIGAIFALTTSLMGSMFPLPRILYAMANDGLLFKVLAKVHPKTQTPMIATIVSGVLAGIMAIIFDLQQLIEMLSIGTLLAYTIVAICILLLRYQDEDSSQMESNVPETANQGLSSRLVKKISNLFNLRGIKYPTSATSRLVRKKTILFCLLCIGFDAILSFGDLDEVYLIVLLCIFGVLMIITLIAIGRQPNSQIDLFFKVPLVPLVPGLSIVINIYLMLMLEVYTWIRFGVWMAIGFLIYFGYGIRNSTANVKTDKTIPIGDHGSSSTIPAE
;
A
#
# COMPACT_ATOMS: atom_id res chain seq x y z
N ASP A 1 18.95 -18.48 -24.35
CA ASP A 1 20.07 -17.82 -25.04
C ASP A 1 20.28 -16.41 -24.45
N PRO A 2 21.38 -16.16 -23.73
CA PRO A 2 21.71 -14.82 -23.23
C PRO A 2 21.94 -13.79 -24.33
N GLU A 3 22.17 -14.20 -25.58
CA GLU A 3 22.33 -13.28 -26.71
C GLU A 3 21.06 -12.48 -27.01
N ASN A 4 19.89 -12.95 -26.56
CA ASN A 4 18.64 -12.18 -26.62
C ASN A 4 18.71 -10.83 -25.88
N TRP A 5 19.63 -10.70 -24.91
CA TRP A 5 19.86 -9.45 -24.17
C TRP A 5 20.89 -8.52 -24.83
N LYS A 6 21.48 -8.93 -25.96
CA LYS A 6 22.49 -8.17 -26.69
C LYS A 6 22.08 -7.87 -28.14
N ILE A 7 20.82 -8.11 -28.49
CA ILE A 7 20.28 -7.86 -29.83
C ILE A 7 20.54 -6.41 -30.21
N LYS A 8 21.24 -6.19 -31.32
CA LYS A 8 21.51 -4.82 -31.81
C LYS A 8 20.27 -4.26 -32.45
N LYS A 9 20.14 -2.92 -32.47
CA LYS A 9 19.04 -2.22 -33.13
C LYS A 9 18.84 -2.64 -34.59
N GLU A 10 19.93 -2.93 -35.29
CA GLU A 10 19.94 -3.34 -36.70
C GLU A 10 19.33 -4.74 -36.92
N ASP A 11 19.38 -5.61 -35.91
CA ASP A 11 18.88 -6.98 -35.96
C ASP A 11 17.38 -7.07 -35.60
N ILE A 12 16.75 -5.94 -35.26
CA ILE A 12 15.33 -5.87 -34.92
C ILE A 12 14.51 -5.80 -36.22
N PRO A 13 13.50 -6.67 -36.41
CA PRO A 13 12.67 -6.65 -37.60
C PRO A 13 11.98 -5.28 -37.80
N PRO A 14 11.96 -4.73 -39.03
CA PRO A 14 11.30 -3.47 -39.32
C PRO A 14 9.79 -3.57 -39.04
N GLY A 15 9.25 -2.59 -38.32
CA GLY A 15 7.83 -2.52 -37.95
C GLY A 15 7.48 -3.08 -36.57
N VAL A 16 8.47 -3.57 -35.81
CA VAL A 16 8.28 -4.01 -34.42
C VAL A 16 8.82 -2.94 -33.46
N GLU A 17 8.09 -2.68 -32.37
CA GLU A 17 8.54 -1.77 -31.30
C GLU A 17 9.66 -2.42 -30.47
N GLY A 18 10.88 -2.41 -30.99
CA GLY A 18 12.06 -2.99 -30.33
C GLY A 18 12.96 -1.98 -29.61
N GLY A 19 12.70 -0.68 -29.69
CA GLY A 19 13.55 0.33 -29.05
C GLY A 19 14.99 0.36 -29.60
N GLU A 20 15.96 0.64 -28.74
CA GLU A 20 17.39 0.77 -29.09
C GLU A 20 18.16 -0.57 -29.09
N GLY A 21 17.51 -1.69 -28.76
CA GLY A 21 18.18 -2.98 -28.58
C GLY A 21 18.96 -3.11 -27.26
N GLY A 22 19.64 -4.24 -27.08
CA GLY A 22 20.40 -4.58 -25.88
C GLY A 22 19.53 -4.97 -24.69
N PHE A 23 20.08 -4.81 -23.47
CA PHE A 23 19.43 -5.22 -22.22
C PHE A 23 18.35 -4.23 -21.77
N LEU A 24 18.51 -2.95 -22.11
CA LEU A 24 17.57 -1.87 -21.77
C LEU A 24 17.12 -1.13 -23.04
N PRO A 25 16.36 -1.79 -23.93
CA PRO A 25 15.97 -1.21 -25.23
C PRO A 25 15.14 0.06 -25.10
N PHE A 26 14.41 0.22 -23.98
CA PHE A 26 13.59 1.39 -23.67
C PHE A 26 14.19 2.27 -22.56
N GLY A 27 15.47 2.08 -22.25
CA GLY A 27 16.16 2.77 -21.16
C GLY A 27 15.53 2.56 -19.78
N PHE A 28 15.92 3.40 -18.83
CA PHE A 28 15.40 3.34 -17.46
C PHE A 28 13.91 3.70 -17.38
N ALA A 29 13.43 4.59 -18.25
CA ALA A 29 12.02 4.96 -18.32
C ALA A 29 11.13 3.75 -18.61
N GLY A 30 11.52 2.88 -19.57
CA GLY A 30 10.80 1.65 -19.85
C GLY A 30 10.82 0.64 -18.69
N VAL A 31 11.92 0.57 -17.94
CA VAL A 31 11.99 -0.25 -16.72
C VAL A 31 10.99 0.23 -15.67
N MET A 32 10.90 1.54 -15.45
CA MET A 32 9.97 2.10 -14.46
C MET A 32 8.51 1.96 -14.88
N ALA A 33 8.19 2.18 -16.16
CA ALA A 33 6.85 1.95 -16.71
C ALA A 33 6.46 0.46 -16.63
N GLY A 34 7.39 -0.44 -16.94
CA GLY A 34 7.21 -1.88 -16.77
C GLY A 34 7.00 -2.27 -15.31
N ALA A 35 7.77 -1.69 -14.39
CA ALA A 35 7.63 -1.94 -12.95
C ALA A 35 6.25 -1.52 -12.41
N ALA A 36 5.71 -0.39 -12.88
CA ALA A 36 4.36 0.06 -12.52
C ALA A 36 3.27 -0.92 -12.98
N LYS A 37 3.40 -1.49 -14.18
CA LYS A 37 2.47 -2.52 -14.68
C LYS A 37 2.65 -3.85 -13.95
N CYS A 38 3.90 -4.29 -13.75
CA CYS A 38 4.23 -5.54 -13.06
C CYS A 38 3.91 -5.53 -11.56
N PHE A 39 3.73 -4.34 -10.95
CA PHE A 39 3.28 -4.21 -9.56
C PHE A 39 2.03 -5.03 -9.27
N TYR A 40 1.11 -5.13 -10.24
CA TYR A 40 -0.09 -5.96 -10.16
C TYR A 40 0.21 -7.40 -9.70
N GLY A 41 1.28 -8.01 -10.21
CA GLY A 41 1.66 -9.38 -9.84
C GLY A 41 2.00 -9.55 -8.36
N PHE A 42 2.41 -8.48 -7.66
CA PHE A 42 2.75 -8.51 -6.25
C PHE A 42 1.58 -8.19 -5.32
N VAL A 43 0.40 -7.86 -5.86
CA VAL A 43 -0.80 -7.57 -5.06
C VAL A 43 -1.38 -8.88 -4.49
N GLY A 44 -1.79 -8.86 -3.21
CA GLY A 44 -2.46 -9.98 -2.54
C GLY A 44 -1.85 -10.43 -1.21
N PHE A 45 -0.67 -9.91 -0.83
CA PHE A 45 -0.07 -10.23 0.48
C PHE A 45 -0.90 -9.68 1.67
N ASP A 46 -1.68 -8.62 1.44
CA ASP A 46 -2.59 -8.01 2.41
C ASP A 46 -3.76 -8.94 2.82
N CYS A 47 -4.13 -9.88 1.96
CA CYS A 47 -5.17 -10.86 2.22
C CYS A 47 -4.79 -11.78 3.40
N VAL A 48 -3.49 -12.03 3.60
CA VAL A 48 -2.97 -12.80 4.76
C VAL A 48 -3.35 -12.14 6.09
N ALA A 49 -3.34 -10.80 6.14
CA ALA A 49 -3.72 -10.06 7.34
C ALA A 49 -5.23 -10.11 7.59
N THR A 50 -6.04 -10.14 6.53
CA THR A 50 -7.51 -10.23 6.63
C THR A 50 -7.98 -11.57 7.23
N THR A 51 -7.19 -12.62 7.05
CA THR A 51 -7.45 -13.95 7.63
C THR A 51 -6.69 -14.19 8.94
N GLY A 52 -6.16 -13.13 9.55
CA GLY A 52 -5.36 -13.21 10.75
C GLY A 52 -6.08 -13.79 11.96
N GLU A 53 -7.41 -13.63 12.03
CA GLU A 53 -8.26 -14.17 13.10
C GLU A 53 -8.27 -15.71 13.14
N GLU A 54 -7.96 -16.37 12.02
CA GLU A 54 -7.89 -17.84 11.92
C GLU A 54 -6.49 -18.38 12.21
N ALA A 55 -5.49 -17.51 12.37
CA ALA A 55 -4.12 -17.92 12.65
C ALA A 55 -3.95 -18.28 14.15
N LYS A 56 -3.38 -19.44 14.44
CA LYS A 56 -3.13 -19.89 15.82
C LYS A 56 -2.23 -18.94 16.62
N ASN A 57 -1.21 -18.36 15.97
CA ASN A 57 -0.28 -17.40 16.57
C ASN A 57 -0.13 -16.16 15.66
N PRO A 58 -1.13 -15.26 15.60
CA PRO A 58 -1.18 -14.16 14.63
C PRO A 58 0.07 -13.28 14.66
N HIS A 59 0.60 -13.01 15.86
CA HIS A 59 1.78 -12.18 16.11
C HIS A 59 3.02 -12.60 15.33
N ARG A 60 3.24 -13.91 15.15
CA ARG A 60 4.44 -14.43 14.48
C ARG A 60 4.11 -14.99 13.10
N SER A 61 2.96 -15.63 12.96
CA SER A 61 2.55 -16.27 11.71
C SER A 61 2.26 -15.25 10.62
N ILE A 62 1.54 -14.16 10.89
CA ILE A 62 1.16 -13.19 9.84
C ILE A 62 2.41 -12.50 9.25
N PRO A 63 3.33 -11.90 10.04
CA PRO A 63 4.51 -11.25 9.48
C PRO A 63 5.41 -12.23 8.72
N LEU A 64 5.60 -13.44 9.24
CA LEU A 64 6.44 -14.45 8.62
C LEU A 64 5.84 -14.94 7.30
N SER A 65 4.53 -15.14 7.24
CA SER A 65 3.82 -15.51 6.02
C SER A 65 3.93 -14.43 4.94
N ILE A 66 3.80 -13.15 5.29
CA ILE A 66 3.94 -12.04 4.34
C ILE A 66 5.36 -12.00 3.76
N ILE A 67 6.39 -12.03 4.61
CA ILE A 67 7.78 -11.95 4.15
C ILE A 67 8.17 -13.18 3.31
N LEU A 68 7.82 -14.39 3.78
CA LEU A 68 8.16 -15.62 3.09
C LEU A 68 7.46 -15.72 1.73
N SER A 69 6.17 -15.37 1.66
CA SER A 69 5.43 -15.37 0.40
C SER A 69 6.02 -14.37 -0.59
N LEU A 70 6.34 -13.14 -0.16
CA LEU A 70 6.96 -12.13 -1.01
C LEU A 70 8.34 -12.58 -1.55
N ILE A 71 9.17 -13.23 -0.74
CA ILE A 71 10.47 -13.77 -1.19
C ILE A 71 10.28 -14.86 -2.25
N ILE A 72 9.37 -15.80 -2.01
CA ILE A 72 9.09 -16.90 -2.94
C ILE A 72 8.55 -16.35 -4.27
N ILE A 73 7.64 -15.39 -4.21
CA ILE A 73 7.06 -14.73 -5.39
C ILE A 73 8.15 -13.96 -6.14
N PHE A 74 8.98 -13.18 -5.44
CA PHE A 74 10.09 -12.45 -6.06
C PHE A 74 11.03 -13.38 -6.81
N LEU A 75 11.50 -14.47 -6.18
CA LEU A 75 12.40 -15.43 -6.83
C LEU A 75 11.74 -16.11 -8.04
N SER A 76 10.45 -16.43 -7.91
CA SER A 76 9.69 -17.07 -8.97
C SER A 76 9.51 -16.13 -10.16
N TYR A 77 9.09 -14.87 -9.94
CA TYR A 77 8.91 -13.87 -11.00
C TYR A 77 10.22 -13.45 -11.66
N PHE A 78 11.28 -13.26 -10.86
CA PHE A 78 12.61 -13.01 -11.38
C PHE A 78 13.09 -14.17 -12.26
N GLY A 79 12.91 -15.40 -11.78
CA GLY A 79 13.27 -16.61 -12.52
C GLY A 79 12.49 -16.77 -13.82
N THR A 80 11.16 -16.63 -13.78
CA THR A 80 10.30 -16.79 -14.96
C THR A 80 10.56 -15.69 -15.99
N SER A 81 10.73 -14.43 -15.57
CA SER A 81 11.07 -13.32 -16.47
C SER A 81 12.45 -13.52 -17.13
N THR A 82 13.43 -14.00 -16.36
CA THR A 82 14.78 -14.29 -16.87
C THR A 82 14.73 -15.41 -17.92
N VAL A 83 14.04 -16.52 -17.60
CA VAL A 83 13.92 -17.66 -18.52
C VAL A 83 13.17 -17.25 -19.79
N LEU A 84 12.05 -16.54 -19.67
CA LEU A 84 11.24 -16.14 -20.83
C LEU A 84 12.01 -15.24 -21.79
N THR A 85 12.68 -14.21 -21.28
CA THR A 85 13.50 -13.29 -22.10
C THR A 85 14.74 -13.97 -22.70
N MET A 86 15.24 -15.04 -22.08
CA MET A 86 16.26 -15.89 -22.68
C MET A 86 15.72 -16.90 -23.70
N MET A 87 14.44 -17.28 -23.63
CA MET A 87 13.83 -18.20 -24.59
C MET A 87 13.49 -17.50 -25.90
N LEU A 88 12.90 -16.30 -25.82
CA LEU A 88 12.52 -15.50 -26.98
C LEU A 88 12.98 -14.04 -26.84
N PRO A 89 13.39 -13.40 -27.95
CA PRO A 89 13.60 -11.95 -28.00
C PRO A 89 12.40 -11.20 -27.41
N TYR A 90 12.66 -10.14 -26.63
CA TYR A 90 11.63 -9.39 -25.90
C TYR A 90 10.52 -8.84 -26.82
N TYR A 91 10.85 -8.49 -28.06
CA TYR A 91 9.90 -7.97 -29.05
C TYR A 91 9.08 -9.06 -29.77
N ALA A 92 9.45 -10.34 -29.63
CA ALA A 92 8.80 -11.47 -30.30
C ALA A 92 7.86 -12.26 -29.36
N GLN A 93 7.65 -11.78 -28.14
CA GLN A 93 6.81 -12.45 -27.13
C GLN A 93 5.33 -12.16 -27.38
N ASP A 94 4.47 -13.14 -27.09
CA ASP A 94 3.03 -12.95 -27.10
C ASP A 94 2.56 -12.28 -25.80
N LEU A 95 1.72 -11.25 -25.92
CA LEU A 95 1.23 -10.46 -24.78
C LEU A 95 0.20 -11.20 -23.92
N ASN A 96 -0.54 -12.16 -24.50
CA ASN A 96 -1.65 -12.84 -23.81
C ASN A 96 -1.21 -14.17 -23.19
N ALA A 97 -0.32 -14.90 -23.86
CA ALA A 97 0.13 -16.23 -23.49
C ALA A 97 1.63 -16.44 -23.78
N PRO A 98 2.53 -15.71 -23.08
CA PRO A 98 3.95 -15.69 -23.40
C PRO A 98 4.62 -17.07 -23.31
N PHE A 99 4.30 -17.85 -22.26
CA PHE A 99 4.89 -19.18 -22.08
C PHE A 99 4.35 -20.23 -23.06
N PRO A 100 3.03 -20.42 -23.23
CA PRO A 100 2.50 -21.33 -24.24
C PRO A 100 3.03 -21.02 -25.65
N TYR A 101 3.11 -19.74 -26.01
CA TYR A 101 3.66 -19.30 -27.29
C TYR A 101 5.16 -19.61 -27.41
N ALA A 102 5.96 -19.33 -26.37
CA ALA A 102 7.39 -19.67 -26.38
C ALA A 102 7.64 -21.16 -26.59
N PHE A 103 6.86 -22.03 -25.94
CA PHE A 103 6.97 -23.48 -26.14
C PHE A 103 6.48 -23.93 -27.52
N GLU A 104 5.52 -23.23 -28.11
CA GLU A 104 5.07 -23.50 -29.48
C GLU A 104 6.16 -23.20 -30.52
N VAL A 105 6.81 -22.04 -30.41
CA VAL A 105 7.90 -21.64 -31.30
C VAL A 105 9.09 -22.61 -31.21
N LEU A 106 9.36 -23.14 -30.02
CA LEU A 106 10.41 -24.15 -29.80
C LEU A 106 9.99 -25.58 -30.20
N GLY A 107 8.74 -25.80 -30.58
CA GLY A 107 8.19 -27.13 -30.89
C GLY A 107 7.97 -28.04 -29.68
N TRP A 108 7.95 -27.50 -28.46
CA TRP A 108 7.78 -28.24 -27.20
C TRP A 108 6.29 -28.41 -26.83
N THR A 109 5.53 -29.07 -27.69
CA THR A 109 4.07 -29.19 -27.60
C THR A 109 3.57 -29.83 -26.30
N VAL A 110 4.28 -30.85 -25.77
CA VAL A 110 3.89 -31.51 -24.51
C VAL A 110 3.97 -30.53 -23.34
N ILE A 111 5.05 -29.75 -23.27
CA ILE A 111 5.27 -28.77 -22.20
C ILE A 111 4.26 -27.63 -22.31
N LYS A 112 3.97 -27.15 -23.53
CA LYS A 112 2.92 -26.16 -23.80
C LYS A 112 1.60 -26.57 -23.14
N TRP A 113 1.13 -27.80 -23.34
CA TRP A 113 -0.13 -28.28 -22.77
C TRP A 113 -0.09 -28.42 -21.25
N ILE A 114 1.00 -28.96 -20.68
CA ILE A 114 1.18 -29.06 -19.23
C ILE A 114 1.07 -27.68 -18.58
N VAL A 115 1.80 -26.70 -19.12
CA VAL A 115 1.83 -25.33 -18.59
C VAL A 115 0.48 -24.64 -18.76
N THR A 116 -0.18 -24.81 -19.91
CA THR A 116 -1.49 -24.21 -20.18
C THR A 116 -2.56 -24.74 -19.22
N ILE A 117 -2.61 -26.06 -19.01
CA ILE A 117 -3.54 -26.68 -18.06
C ILE A 117 -3.23 -26.19 -16.64
N GLY A 118 -1.96 -26.18 -16.24
CA GLY A 118 -1.53 -25.67 -14.95
C GLY A 118 -1.93 -24.20 -14.73
N ALA A 119 -1.79 -23.36 -15.75
CA ALA A 119 -2.20 -21.96 -15.70
C ALA A 119 -3.71 -21.80 -15.46
N ILE A 120 -4.56 -22.60 -16.12
CA ILE A 120 -6.01 -22.56 -15.92
C ILE A 120 -6.38 -22.90 -14.46
N PHE A 121 -5.78 -23.96 -13.89
CA PHE A 121 -6.00 -24.33 -12.50
C PHE A 121 -5.48 -23.26 -11.51
N ALA A 122 -4.32 -22.68 -11.80
CA ALA A 122 -3.73 -21.62 -10.98
C ALA A 122 -4.60 -20.34 -10.98
N LEU A 123 -5.08 -19.91 -12.16
CA LEU A 123 -5.97 -18.75 -12.29
C LEU A 123 -7.31 -18.98 -11.57
N THR A 124 -7.88 -20.18 -11.66
CA THR A 124 -9.10 -20.54 -10.93
C THR A 124 -8.87 -20.48 -9.41
N THR A 125 -7.73 -20.99 -8.94
CA THR A 125 -7.37 -20.95 -7.52
C THR A 125 -7.18 -19.51 -7.02
N SER A 126 -6.52 -18.67 -7.82
CA SER A 126 -6.31 -17.24 -7.53
C SER A 126 -7.63 -16.46 -7.46
N LEU A 127 -8.57 -16.74 -8.38
CA LEU A 127 -9.91 -16.16 -8.36
C LEU A 127 -10.67 -16.52 -7.07
N MET A 128 -10.65 -17.79 -6.68
CA MET A 128 -11.27 -18.24 -5.42
C MET A 128 -10.61 -17.59 -4.20
N GLY A 129 -9.28 -17.50 -4.20
CA GLY A 129 -8.52 -16.84 -3.13
C GLY A 129 -8.88 -15.37 -2.96
N SER A 130 -9.10 -14.65 -4.07
CA SER A 130 -9.48 -13.23 -4.07
C SER A 130 -10.94 -13.02 -3.64
N MET A 131 -11.83 -13.96 -3.93
CA MET A 131 -13.24 -13.92 -3.51
C MET A 131 -13.45 -14.25 -2.03
N PHE A 132 -12.45 -14.78 -1.34
CA PHE A 132 -12.54 -15.14 0.08
C PHE A 132 -12.57 -13.93 1.04
N PRO A 133 -11.64 -12.96 0.96
CA PRO A 133 -11.62 -11.80 1.86
C PRO A 133 -12.71 -10.76 1.52
N LEU A 134 -13.09 -10.64 0.25
CA LEU A 134 -13.97 -9.57 -0.23
C LEU A 134 -15.33 -9.50 0.49
N PRO A 135 -16.10 -10.60 0.66
CA PRO A 135 -17.36 -10.57 1.41
C PRO A 135 -17.17 -10.24 2.89
N ARG A 136 -16.03 -10.58 3.49
CA ARG A 136 -15.72 -10.28 4.90
C ARG A 136 -15.51 -8.79 5.11
N ILE A 137 -14.79 -8.15 4.19
CA ILE A 137 -14.58 -6.70 4.20
C ILE A 137 -15.92 -5.97 4.05
N LEU A 138 -16.75 -6.37 3.08
CA LEU A 138 -18.08 -5.79 2.88
C LEU A 138 -18.99 -5.97 4.10
N TYR A 139 -18.97 -7.16 4.71
CA TYR A 139 -19.69 -7.45 5.94
C TYR A 139 -19.24 -6.53 7.09
N ALA A 140 -17.93 -6.41 7.32
CA ALA A 140 -17.38 -5.57 8.39
C ALA A 140 -17.75 -4.09 8.19
N MET A 141 -17.58 -3.56 6.97
CA MET A 141 -17.95 -2.18 6.64
C MET A 141 -19.46 -1.92 6.77
N ALA A 142 -20.30 -2.89 6.41
CA ALA A 142 -21.75 -2.78 6.57
C ALA A 142 -22.19 -2.88 8.04
N ASN A 143 -21.50 -3.69 8.85
CA ASN A 143 -21.73 -3.81 10.28
C ASN A 143 -21.36 -2.52 11.04
N ASP A 144 -20.29 -1.84 10.61
CA ASP A 144 -19.89 -0.51 11.11
C ASP A 144 -20.81 0.63 10.63
N GLY A 145 -21.80 0.31 9.77
CA GLY A 145 -22.76 1.26 9.23
C GLY A 145 -22.23 2.15 8.11
N LEU A 146 -21.01 1.90 7.61
CA LEU A 146 -20.40 2.63 6.49
C LEU A 146 -21.03 2.24 5.14
N LEU A 147 -21.48 0.99 5.03
CA LEU A 147 -22.22 0.45 3.87
C LEU A 147 -23.64 0.00 4.26
N PHE A 148 -24.47 -0.29 3.26
CA PHE A 148 -25.85 -0.73 3.43
C PHE A 148 -25.94 -1.97 4.36
N LYS A 149 -26.74 -1.88 5.44
CA LYS A 149 -26.85 -2.93 6.47
C LYS A 149 -27.31 -4.30 5.93
N VAL A 150 -27.90 -4.33 4.73
CA VAL A 150 -28.28 -5.58 4.05
C VAL A 150 -27.06 -6.47 3.78
N LEU A 151 -25.90 -5.87 3.51
CA LEU A 151 -24.64 -6.60 3.29
C LEU A 151 -24.09 -7.25 4.56
N ALA A 152 -24.51 -6.78 5.74
CA ALA A 152 -24.14 -7.37 7.03
C ALA A 152 -24.99 -8.59 7.42
N LYS A 153 -25.97 -9.01 6.59
CA LYS A 153 -26.83 -10.16 6.93
C LYS A 153 -26.11 -11.48 6.72
N VAL A 154 -25.96 -12.24 7.80
CA VAL A 154 -25.38 -13.60 7.79
C VAL A 154 -26.49 -14.64 7.57
N HIS A 155 -26.23 -15.63 6.72
CA HIS A 155 -27.18 -16.69 6.44
C HIS A 155 -27.18 -17.75 7.57
N PRO A 156 -28.35 -18.18 8.10
CA PRO A 156 -28.43 -18.99 9.32
C PRO A 156 -27.86 -20.41 9.18
N LYS A 157 -27.86 -21.01 7.98
CA LYS A 157 -27.32 -22.38 7.80
C LYS A 157 -25.83 -22.42 7.47
N THR A 158 -25.36 -21.46 6.68
CA THR A 158 -23.97 -21.45 6.17
C THR A 158 -23.06 -20.56 7.00
N GLN A 159 -23.62 -19.70 7.86
CA GLN A 159 -22.87 -18.73 8.68
C GLN A 159 -21.95 -17.83 7.86
N THR A 160 -22.36 -17.53 6.61
CA THR A 160 -21.62 -16.67 5.67
C THR A 160 -22.46 -15.48 5.21
N PRO A 161 -21.83 -14.34 4.87
CA PRO A 161 -22.52 -13.15 4.36
C PRO A 161 -22.91 -13.33 2.88
N MET A 162 -23.89 -14.20 2.61
CA MET A 162 -24.28 -14.62 1.26
C MET A 162 -24.64 -13.45 0.33
N ILE A 163 -25.32 -12.42 0.85
CA ILE A 163 -25.69 -11.25 0.04
C ILE A 163 -24.44 -10.48 -0.39
N ALA A 164 -23.46 -10.30 0.51
CA ALA A 164 -22.20 -9.64 0.17
C ALA A 164 -21.41 -10.43 -0.89
N THR A 165 -21.43 -11.76 -0.82
CA THR A 165 -20.81 -12.64 -1.83
C THR A 165 -21.48 -12.52 -3.19
N ILE A 166 -22.82 -12.54 -3.25
CA ILE A 166 -23.55 -12.44 -4.52
C ILE A 166 -23.34 -11.06 -5.14
N VAL A 167 -23.49 -9.99 -4.35
CA VAL A 167 -23.33 -8.61 -4.84
C VAL A 167 -21.91 -8.36 -5.35
N SER A 168 -20.89 -8.81 -4.63
CA SER A 168 -19.50 -8.63 -5.04
C SER A 168 -19.13 -9.47 -6.26
N GLY A 169 -19.63 -10.71 -6.36
CA GLY A 169 -19.42 -11.59 -7.51
C GLY A 169 -20.10 -11.08 -8.77
N VAL A 170 -21.36 -10.60 -8.67
CA VAL A 170 -22.08 -9.98 -9.79
C VAL A 170 -21.37 -8.70 -10.23
N LEU A 171 -20.94 -7.85 -9.29
CA LEU A 171 -20.20 -6.64 -9.62
C LEU A 171 -18.87 -6.97 -10.31
N ALA A 172 -18.10 -7.94 -9.81
CA ALA A 172 -16.86 -8.39 -10.44
C ALA A 172 -17.11 -8.94 -11.86
N GLY A 173 -18.18 -9.71 -12.06
CA GLY A 173 -18.58 -10.22 -13.38
C GLY A 173 -18.95 -9.10 -14.36
N ILE A 174 -19.69 -8.09 -13.90
CA ILE A 174 -20.00 -6.90 -14.71
C ILE A 174 -18.72 -6.16 -15.09
N MET A 175 -17.79 -5.98 -14.15
CA MET A 175 -16.51 -5.32 -14.41
C MET A 175 -15.68 -6.09 -15.45
N ALA A 176 -15.67 -7.42 -15.39
CA ALA A 176 -14.97 -8.26 -16.36
C ALA A 176 -15.59 -8.22 -17.77
N ILE A 177 -16.87 -7.86 -17.90
CA ILE A 177 -17.54 -7.70 -19.20
C ILE A 177 -17.29 -6.30 -19.79
N ILE A 178 -17.23 -5.27 -18.95
CA ILE A 178 -17.15 -3.87 -19.39
C ILE A 178 -15.71 -3.41 -19.68
N PHE A 179 -14.74 -3.90 -18.92
CA PHE A 179 -13.36 -3.40 -18.95
C PHE A 179 -12.38 -4.43 -19.48
N ASP A 180 -11.42 -3.97 -20.29
CA ASP A 180 -10.30 -4.80 -20.74
C ASP A 180 -9.34 -5.12 -19.59
N LEU A 181 -8.59 -6.22 -19.72
CA LEU A 181 -7.62 -6.67 -18.72
C LEU A 181 -6.64 -5.56 -18.30
N GLN A 182 -6.07 -4.84 -19.26
CA GLN A 182 -5.12 -3.75 -18.98
C GLN A 182 -5.76 -2.64 -18.15
N GLN A 183 -7.02 -2.30 -18.44
CA GLN A 183 -7.75 -1.26 -17.71
C GLN A 183 -8.04 -1.70 -16.27
N LEU A 184 -8.41 -2.96 -16.07
CA LEU A 184 -8.62 -3.55 -14.75
C LEU A 184 -7.32 -3.60 -13.93
N ILE A 185 -6.20 -3.98 -14.55
CA ILE A 185 -4.87 -4.01 -13.92
C ILE A 185 -4.49 -2.61 -13.43
N GLU A 186 -4.61 -1.60 -14.29
CA GLU A 186 -4.23 -0.22 -13.93
C GLU A 186 -5.14 0.36 -12.84
N MET A 187 -6.44 0.08 -12.90
CA MET A 187 -7.40 0.47 -11.87
C MET A 187 -7.12 -0.19 -10.51
N LEU A 188 -6.75 -1.48 -10.50
CA LEU A 188 -6.33 -2.15 -9.27
C LEU A 188 -5.05 -1.53 -8.72
N SER A 189 -4.03 -1.35 -9.58
CA SER A 189 -2.73 -0.81 -9.18
C SER A 189 -2.84 0.57 -8.55
N ILE A 190 -3.55 1.53 -9.17
CA ILE A 190 -3.72 2.88 -8.59
C ILE A 190 -4.43 2.83 -7.24
N GLY A 191 -5.45 1.98 -7.09
CA GLY A 191 -6.19 1.82 -5.83
C GLY A 191 -5.31 1.24 -4.72
N THR A 192 -4.53 0.19 -5.02
CA THR A 192 -3.64 -0.45 -4.06
C THR A 192 -2.46 0.44 -3.68
N LEU A 193 -1.86 1.16 -4.63
CA LEU A 193 -0.77 2.12 -4.35
C LEU A 193 -1.26 3.26 -3.44
N LEU A 194 -2.48 3.75 -3.65
CA LEU A 194 -3.09 4.73 -2.75
C LEU A 194 -3.31 4.14 -1.36
N ALA A 195 -3.88 2.93 -1.27
CA ALA A 195 -4.11 2.26 0.01
C ALA A 195 -2.80 2.06 0.80
N TYR A 196 -1.72 1.63 0.13
CA TYR A 196 -0.41 1.47 0.76
C TYR A 196 0.20 2.81 1.19
N THR A 197 -0.02 3.88 0.42
CA THR A 197 0.38 5.23 0.81
C THR A 197 -0.35 5.68 2.08
N ILE A 198 -1.65 5.42 2.17
CA ILE A 198 -2.45 5.70 3.38
C ILE A 198 -1.93 4.88 4.56
N VAL A 199 -1.64 3.59 4.38
CA VAL A 199 -1.07 2.73 5.44
C VAL A 199 0.29 3.26 5.91
N ALA A 200 1.17 3.69 5.00
CA ALA A 200 2.46 4.29 5.34
C ALA A 200 2.29 5.60 6.13
N ILE A 201 1.34 6.45 5.74
CA ILE A 201 0.98 7.66 6.50
C ILE A 201 0.46 7.29 7.89
N CYS A 202 -0.41 6.29 8.00
CA CYS A 202 -0.94 5.81 9.28
C CYS A 202 0.18 5.30 10.21
N ILE A 203 1.16 4.56 9.70
CA ILE A 203 2.32 4.11 10.48
C ILE A 203 3.12 5.30 11.02
N LEU A 204 3.31 6.35 10.22
CA LEU A 204 3.95 7.59 10.69
C LEU A 204 3.11 8.25 11.79
N LEU A 205 1.81 8.42 11.58
CA LEU A 205 0.96 9.11 12.55
C LEU A 205 0.83 8.35 13.88
N LEU A 206 0.57 7.04 13.84
CA LEU A 206 0.40 6.19 15.02
C LEU A 206 1.67 6.13 15.87
N ARG A 207 2.86 6.18 15.25
CA ARG A 207 4.13 6.14 16.00
C ARG A 207 4.38 7.38 16.88
N TYR A 208 3.80 8.52 16.53
CA TYR A 208 4.01 9.80 17.25
C TYR A 208 2.70 10.35 17.85
N GLN A 209 1.65 9.55 17.90
CA GLN A 209 0.39 9.92 18.51
C GLN A 209 0.58 10.11 20.02
N ASP A 210 -0.10 11.11 20.56
CA ASP A 210 -0.21 11.33 22.00
C ASP A 210 -1.16 10.30 22.63
N GLU A 211 -0.72 9.69 23.73
CA GLU A 211 -1.54 8.80 24.53
C GLU A 211 -2.54 9.65 25.33
N ASP A 212 -3.80 9.21 25.42
CA ASP A 212 -4.86 9.94 26.12
C ASP A 212 -4.39 10.34 27.53
N SER A 213 -4.64 11.61 27.86
CA SER A 213 -3.93 12.43 28.85
C SER A 213 -4.12 12.02 30.32
N SER A 214 -4.57 10.80 30.62
CA SER A 214 -4.99 10.37 31.96
C SER A 214 -3.89 9.76 32.84
N GLN A 215 -2.65 9.55 32.36
CA GLN A 215 -1.62 8.87 33.18
C GLN A 215 -0.26 9.56 33.33
N MET A 216 0.00 10.73 32.73
CA MET A 216 1.36 11.31 32.73
C MET A 216 1.47 12.82 33.00
N GLU A 217 0.54 13.43 33.74
CA GLU A 217 0.74 14.80 34.24
C GLU A 217 1.72 14.91 35.42
N SER A 218 2.28 13.80 35.94
CA SER A 218 3.01 13.84 37.22
C SER A 218 4.53 14.09 37.14
N ASN A 219 5.18 14.18 35.97
CA ASN A 219 6.66 14.25 35.92
C ASN A 219 7.23 15.16 34.81
N VAL A 220 6.88 16.45 34.79
CA VAL A 220 7.68 17.46 34.07
C VAL A 220 8.55 18.19 35.09
N PRO A 221 9.89 18.02 35.09
CA PRO A 221 10.76 18.88 35.87
C PRO A 221 10.72 20.28 35.26
N GLU A 222 10.19 21.25 36.02
CA GLU A 222 10.51 22.64 35.80
C GLU A 222 12.00 22.82 36.09
N THR A 223 12.81 23.01 35.05
CA THR A 223 14.14 23.56 35.26
C THR A 223 14.47 24.61 34.21
N ALA A 224 14.64 25.81 34.75
CA ALA A 224 15.04 27.08 34.19
C ALA A 224 16.08 27.03 33.06
N ASN A 225 15.90 27.90 32.06
CA ASN A 225 16.70 29.12 32.04
C ASN A 225 16.13 30.19 31.11
N GLN A 226 15.92 31.37 31.70
CA GLN A 226 15.77 32.64 31.02
C GLN A 226 17.04 32.94 30.23
N GLY A 227 16.88 33.27 28.96
CA GLY A 227 17.96 33.74 28.11
C GLY A 227 17.38 34.16 26.77
N LEU A 228 17.74 35.37 26.35
CA LEU A 228 17.35 36.12 25.15
C LEU A 228 17.55 35.32 23.84
N SER A 229 16.80 34.25 23.65
CA SER A 229 16.86 33.40 22.46
C SER A 229 15.69 33.75 21.56
N SER A 230 16.02 34.33 20.40
CA SER A 230 15.06 34.81 19.40
C SER A 230 13.93 33.78 19.18
N ARG A 231 12.70 34.26 18.92
CA ARG A 231 11.53 33.42 18.59
C ARG A 231 11.87 32.32 17.57
N LEU A 232 12.84 32.57 16.70
CA LEU A 232 13.38 31.66 15.70
C LEU A 232 14.07 30.43 16.31
N VAL A 233 14.99 30.60 17.27
CA VAL A 233 15.72 29.50 17.92
C VAL A 233 14.75 28.62 18.72
N LYS A 234 13.77 29.21 19.41
CA LYS A 234 12.71 28.47 20.11
C LYS A 234 11.85 27.65 19.13
N LYS A 235 11.56 28.19 17.94
CA LYS A 235 10.85 27.48 16.85
C LYS A 235 11.67 26.31 16.30
N ILE A 236 12.94 26.52 15.98
CA ILE A 236 13.85 25.49 15.45
C ILE A 236 14.07 24.38 16.48
N SER A 237 14.25 24.75 17.75
CA SER A 237 14.40 23.84 18.89
C SER A 237 13.17 22.93 19.06
N ASN A 238 11.96 23.49 18.94
CA ASN A 238 10.72 22.71 18.97
C ASN A 238 10.53 21.88 17.69
N LEU A 239 10.97 22.38 16.52
CA LEU A 239 10.86 21.68 15.24
C LEU A 239 11.68 20.38 15.22
N PHE A 240 12.90 20.36 15.78
CA PHE A 240 13.74 19.16 15.80
C PHE A 240 13.77 18.44 17.15
N ASN A 241 12.87 18.80 18.08
CA ASN A 241 12.87 18.31 19.45
C ASN A 241 14.27 18.37 20.10
N LEU A 242 14.99 19.49 19.92
CA LEU A 242 16.33 19.68 20.47
C LEU A 242 16.33 19.82 22.01
N ARG A 243 15.13 19.92 22.61
CA ARG A 243 14.91 19.97 24.07
C ARG A 243 14.86 18.60 24.74
N GLY A 244 14.88 17.52 23.95
CA GLY A 244 14.90 16.16 24.48
C GLY A 244 13.61 15.74 25.18
N ILE A 245 12.44 16.20 24.70
CA ILE A 245 11.15 15.74 25.22
C ILE A 245 11.04 14.24 24.93
N LYS A 246 10.81 13.43 25.97
CA LYS A 246 10.78 11.96 25.89
C LYS A 246 9.40 11.39 25.56
N TYR A 247 8.32 12.12 25.84
CA TYR A 247 6.94 11.64 25.70
C TYR A 247 6.14 12.46 24.70
N PRO A 248 5.26 11.83 23.89
CA PRO A 248 4.41 12.53 22.95
C PRO A 248 3.35 13.35 23.71
N THR A 249 3.21 14.61 23.32
CA THR A 249 2.17 15.54 23.79
C THR A 249 1.26 15.91 22.62
N SER A 250 0.06 16.43 22.87
CA SER A 250 -0.85 16.86 21.79
C SER A 250 -0.26 17.95 20.90
N ALA A 251 0.76 18.69 21.37
CA ALA A 251 1.53 19.63 20.56
C ALA A 251 2.50 18.93 19.60
N THR A 252 3.22 17.90 20.06
CA THR A 252 4.17 17.13 19.22
C THR A 252 3.43 16.27 18.20
N SER A 253 2.31 15.65 18.59
CA SER A 253 1.42 14.89 17.72
C SER A 253 0.86 15.75 16.57
N ARG A 254 0.31 16.94 16.89
CA ARG A 254 -0.12 17.92 15.87
C ARG A 254 1.03 18.39 14.97
N LEU A 255 2.23 18.55 15.51
CA LEU A 255 3.41 18.95 14.74
C LEU A 255 3.82 17.85 13.75
N VAL A 256 3.84 16.59 14.19
CA VAL A 256 4.12 15.45 13.31
C VAL A 256 3.07 15.36 12.22
N ARG A 257 1.77 15.46 12.54
CA ARG A 257 0.71 15.46 11.51
C ARG A 257 0.94 16.52 10.44
N LYS A 258 1.29 17.76 10.83
CA LYS A 258 1.62 18.83 9.87
C LYS A 258 2.86 18.51 9.03
N LYS A 259 3.90 17.93 9.64
CA LYS A 259 5.12 17.52 8.91
C LYS A 259 4.88 16.36 7.96
N THR A 260 4.07 15.38 8.34
CA THR A 260 3.69 14.26 7.46
C THR A 260 2.92 14.77 6.25
N ILE A 261 1.98 15.71 6.43
CA ILE A 261 1.28 16.36 5.32
C ILE A 261 2.28 17.12 4.43
N LEU A 262 3.17 17.92 5.02
CA LEU A 262 4.21 18.64 4.27
C LEU A 262 5.11 17.67 3.49
N PHE A 263 5.53 16.56 4.10
CA PHE A 263 6.33 15.53 3.45
C PHE A 263 5.58 14.93 2.25
N CYS A 264 4.30 14.60 2.39
CA CYS A 264 3.49 14.10 1.27
C CYS A 264 3.39 15.12 0.12
N LEU A 265 3.19 16.41 0.43
CA LEU A 265 3.17 17.47 -0.58
C LEU A 265 4.53 17.62 -1.29
N LEU A 266 5.64 17.49 -0.54
CA LEU A 266 6.98 17.50 -1.11
C LEU A 266 7.23 16.27 -2.00
N CYS A 267 6.74 15.09 -1.63
CA CYS A 267 6.83 13.89 -2.47
C CYS A 267 6.07 14.08 -3.78
N ILE A 268 4.81 14.55 -3.71
CA ILE A 268 4.02 14.85 -4.91
C ILE A 268 4.74 15.86 -5.81
N GLY A 269 5.28 16.94 -5.24
CA GLY A 269 6.03 17.94 -6.00
C GLY A 269 7.30 17.36 -6.64
N PHE A 270 8.09 16.60 -5.86
CA PHE A 270 9.30 15.94 -6.33
C PHE A 270 9.01 14.98 -7.48
N ASP A 271 8.03 14.08 -7.31
CA ASP A 271 7.67 13.10 -8.32
C ASP A 271 7.01 13.75 -9.56
N ALA A 272 6.27 14.84 -9.38
CA ALA A 272 5.71 15.61 -10.50
C ALA A 272 6.80 16.32 -11.32
N ILE A 273 7.81 16.91 -10.66
CA ILE A 273 8.97 17.49 -11.36
C ILE A 273 9.74 16.40 -12.10
N LEU A 274 9.92 15.24 -11.46
CA LEU A 274 10.61 14.11 -12.06
C LEU A 274 9.87 13.53 -13.28
N SER A 275 8.54 13.56 -13.27
CA SER A 275 7.71 12.93 -14.31
C SER A 275 7.29 13.89 -15.43
N PHE A 276 7.05 15.17 -15.11
CA PHE A 276 6.48 16.17 -16.02
C PHE A 276 7.33 17.44 -16.15
N GLY A 277 8.53 17.46 -15.55
CA GLY A 277 9.41 18.62 -15.59
C GLY A 277 9.98 18.85 -16.99
N ASP A 278 9.45 19.84 -17.70
CA ASP A 278 9.99 20.33 -18.97
C ASP A 278 10.81 21.60 -18.73
N LEU A 279 11.96 21.43 -18.08
CA LEU A 279 12.93 22.49 -17.78
C LEU A 279 14.31 22.07 -18.31
N ASP A 280 15.20 23.05 -18.55
CA ASP A 280 16.58 22.70 -18.89
C ASP A 280 17.18 21.78 -17.82
N GLU A 281 18.00 20.81 -18.26
CA GLU A 281 18.53 19.73 -17.42
C GLU A 281 19.15 20.26 -16.12
N VAL A 282 19.86 21.38 -16.18
CA VAL A 282 20.51 22.02 -15.02
C VAL A 282 19.46 22.50 -14.00
N TYR A 283 18.43 23.21 -14.45
CA TYR A 283 17.37 23.71 -13.55
C TYR A 283 16.56 22.57 -12.95
N LEU A 284 16.28 21.53 -13.74
CA LEU A 284 15.59 20.34 -13.28
C LEU A 284 16.36 19.62 -12.18
N ILE A 285 17.66 19.38 -12.38
CA ILE A 285 18.53 18.75 -11.37
C ILE A 285 18.59 19.59 -10.09
N VAL A 286 18.78 20.91 -10.20
CA VAL A 286 18.82 21.80 -9.04
C VAL A 286 17.51 21.74 -8.25
N LEU A 287 16.37 21.78 -8.94
CA LEU A 287 15.05 21.72 -8.31
C LEU A 287 14.81 20.37 -7.61
N LEU A 288 15.18 19.25 -8.25
CA LEU A 288 15.12 17.92 -7.65
C LEU A 288 16.01 17.81 -6.41
N CYS A 289 17.22 18.38 -6.44
CA CYS A 289 18.09 18.44 -5.27
C CYS A 289 17.47 19.24 -4.13
N ILE A 290 16.83 20.39 -4.42
CA ILE A 290 16.16 21.22 -3.41
C ILE A 290 15.02 20.43 -2.76
N PHE A 291 14.13 19.83 -3.55
CA PHE A 291 13.03 19.02 -3.03
C PHE A 291 13.53 17.81 -2.24
N GLY A 292 14.54 17.10 -2.75
CA GLY A 292 15.15 15.95 -2.08
C GLY A 292 15.74 16.32 -0.72
N VAL A 293 16.46 17.45 -0.63
CA VAL A 293 16.99 17.95 0.65
C VAL A 293 15.86 18.32 1.61
N LEU A 294 14.80 18.99 1.14
CA LEU A 294 13.63 19.32 1.97
C LEU A 294 12.91 18.07 2.48
N MET A 295 12.77 17.03 1.65
CA MET A 295 12.21 15.74 2.05
C MET A 295 13.06 15.05 3.12
N ILE A 296 14.39 15.02 2.95
CA ILE A 296 15.29 14.44 3.96
C ILE A 296 15.20 15.21 5.27
N ILE A 297 15.21 16.55 5.21
CA ILE A 297 15.10 17.41 6.40
C ILE A 297 13.77 17.16 7.14
N THR A 298 12.66 17.09 6.42
CA THR A 298 11.34 16.84 7.02
C THR A 298 11.25 15.44 7.62
N LEU A 299 11.83 14.43 6.97
CA LEU A 299 11.89 13.06 7.48
C LEU A 299 12.74 12.94 8.76
N ILE A 300 13.91 13.59 8.79
CA ILE A 300 14.74 13.71 10.00
C ILE A 300 13.98 14.45 11.09
N ALA A 301 13.26 15.52 10.75
CA ALA A 301 12.47 16.30 11.71
C ALA A 301 11.30 15.52 12.29
N ILE A 302 10.74 14.54 11.57
CA ILE A 302 9.76 13.57 12.09
C ILE A 302 10.49 12.57 13.00
N GLY A 303 11.61 12.00 12.53
CA GLY A 303 12.38 10.98 13.25
C GLY A 303 12.88 11.40 14.64
N ARG A 304 13.11 12.70 14.86
CA ARG A 304 13.54 13.25 16.15
C ARG A 304 12.40 13.49 17.16
N GLN A 305 11.14 13.34 16.76
CA GLN A 305 10.00 13.54 17.66
C GLN A 305 9.85 12.37 18.64
N PRO A 306 9.24 12.59 19.82
CA PRO A 306 9.04 11.53 20.81
C PRO A 306 8.10 10.45 20.28
N ASN A 307 8.51 9.18 20.39
CA ASN A 307 7.70 8.03 19.99
C ASN A 307 6.68 7.68 21.08
N SER A 308 5.51 7.17 20.69
CA SER A 308 4.57 6.49 21.61
C SER A 308 5.19 5.20 22.15
N GLN A 309 4.83 4.85 23.40
CA GLN A 309 5.28 3.63 24.07
C GLN A 309 4.29 2.48 23.93
N ILE A 310 3.19 2.67 23.21
CA ILE A 310 2.22 1.62 22.93
C ILE A 310 2.93 0.46 22.23
N ASP A 311 2.83 -0.72 22.84
CA ASP A 311 3.33 -1.94 22.25
C ASP A 311 2.39 -2.39 21.14
N LEU A 312 2.66 -1.93 19.91
CA LEU A 312 1.91 -2.36 18.74
C LEU A 312 2.25 -3.83 18.42
N PHE A 313 1.20 -4.61 18.13
CA PHE A 313 1.28 -6.00 17.67
C PHE A 313 2.25 -6.20 16.49
N PHE A 314 2.36 -5.19 15.63
CA PHE A 314 3.26 -5.15 14.48
C PHE A 314 4.07 -3.85 14.49
N LYS A 315 5.40 -3.97 14.52
CA LYS A 315 6.32 -2.83 14.47
C LYS A 315 7.09 -2.84 13.16
N VAL A 316 7.06 -1.72 12.46
CA VAL A 316 7.86 -1.50 11.26
C VAL A 316 9.27 -1.06 11.68
N PRO A 317 10.34 -1.71 11.17
CA PRO A 317 11.71 -1.28 11.43
C PRO A 317 12.02 0.04 10.70
N LEU A 318 12.99 0.81 11.21
CA LEU A 318 13.48 2.04 10.58
C LEU A 318 12.41 3.12 10.26
N VAL A 319 11.38 3.29 11.09
CA VAL A 319 10.49 4.47 10.97
C VAL A 319 11.27 5.72 11.42
N PRO A 320 11.22 6.85 10.68
CA PRO A 320 10.32 7.16 9.56
C PRO A 320 10.80 6.82 8.15
N LEU A 321 12.01 6.27 7.98
CA LEU A 321 12.59 6.01 6.67
C LEU A 321 11.77 5.05 5.81
N VAL A 322 11.37 3.89 6.35
CA VAL A 322 10.64 2.87 5.58
C VAL A 322 9.29 3.39 5.07
N PRO A 323 8.39 3.97 5.91
CA PRO A 323 7.17 4.58 5.41
C PRO A 323 7.41 5.75 4.46
N GLY A 324 8.45 6.57 4.72
CA GLY A 324 8.81 7.69 3.84
C GLY A 324 9.17 7.23 2.43
N LEU A 325 10.02 6.20 2.31
CA LEU A 325 10.40 5.62 1.02
C LEU A 325 9.19 4.99 0.31
N SER A 326 8.32 4.31 1.06
CA SER A 326 7.08 3.75 0.49
C SER A 326 6.17 4.83 -0.10
N ILE A 327 6.02 5.97 0.57
CA ILE A 327 5.18 7.08 0.06
C ILE A 327 5.74 7.61 -1.26
N VAL A 328 7.06 7.85 -1.34
CA VAL A 328 7.72 8.35 -2.56
C VAL A 328 7.56 7.36 -3.71
N ILE A 329 7.89 6.08 -3.50
CA ILE A 329 7.79 5.06 -4.56
C ILE A 329 6.34 4.90 -5.03
N ASN A 330 5.37 4.87 -4.10
CA ASN A 330 3.98 4.71 -4.48
C ASN A 330 3.47 5.89 -5.30
N ILE A 331 3.77 7.13 -4.88
CA ILE A 331 3.35 8.33 -5.61
C ILE A 331 4.00 8.35 -7.00
N TYR A 332 5.31 8.07 -7.09
CA TYR A 332 6.01 7.96 -8.36
C TYR A 332 5.36 6.94 -9.31
N LEU A 333 5.09 5.72 -8.83
CA LEU A 333 4.45 4.68 -9.65
C LEU A 333 3.02 5.07 -10.06
N MET A 334 2.28 5.79 -9.21
CA MET A 334 0.95 6.31 -9.56
C MET A 334 1.01 7.37 -10.67
N LEU A 335 2.04 8.20 -10.72
CA LEU A 335 2.20 9.21 -11.78
C LEU A 335 2.61 8.60 -13.13
N MET A 336 3.20 7.40 -13.13
CA MET A 336 3.55 6.66 -14.35
C MET A 336 2.35 5.93 -15.00
N LEU A 337 1.17 5.97 -14.37
CA LEU A 337 -0.06 5.38 -14.92
C LEU A 337 -0.75 6.33 -15.92
N GLU A 338 -1.52 5.74 -16.84
CA GLU A 338 -2.23 6.50 -17.86
C GLU A 338 -3.28 7.47 -17.26
N VAL A 339 -3.50 8.60 -17.93
CA VAL A 339 -4.49 9.61 -17.51
C VAL A 339 -5.91 9.03 -17.45
N TYR A 340 -6.25 8.10 -18.35
CA TYR A 340 -7.55 7.41 -18.32
C TYR A 340 -7.76 6.61 -17.04
N THR A 341 -6.70 6.07 -16.45
CA THR A 341 -6.76 5.35 -15.18
C THR A 341 -7.09 6.28 -14.03
N TRP A 342 -6.55 7.50 -14.02
CA TRP A 342 -6.93 8.54 -13.06
C TRP A 342 -8.40 8.95 -13.19
N ILE A 343 -8.92 9.08 -14.41
CA ILE A 343 -10.34 9.40 -14.65
C ILE A 343 -11.22 8.29 -14.07
N ARG A 344 -10.95 7.02 -14.43
CA ARG A 344 -11.71 5.86 -13.91
C ARG A 344 -11.65 5.81 -12.39
N PHE A 345 -10.46 5.95 -11.81
CA PHE A 345 -10.28 6.00 -10.36
C PHE A 345 -11.08 7.13 -9.70
N GLY A 346 -11.06 8.32 -10.28
CA GLY A 346 -11.85 9.47 -9.81
C GLY A 346 -13.35 9.22 -9.82
N VAL A 347 -13.88 8.57 -10.86
CA VAL A 347 -15.30 8.17 -10.94
C VAL A 347 -15.66 7.20 -9.81
N TRP A 348 -14.84 6.17 -9.58
CA TRP A 348 -15.09 5.21 -8.49
C TRP A 348 -14.98 5.84 -7.10
N MET A 349 -14.04 6.75 -6.89
CA MET A 349 -13.94 7.52 -5.67
C MET A 349 -15.18 8.41 -5.46
N ALA A 350 -15.69 9.04 -6.52
CA ALA A 350 -16.92 9.83 -6.45
C ALA A 350 -18.12 8.97 -6.05
N ILE A 351 -18.27 7.78 -6.64
CA ILE A 351 -19.32 6.81 -6.25
C ILE A 351 -19.17 6.43 -4.76
N GLY A 352 -17.96 6.09 -4.33
CA GLY A 352 -17.68 5.75 -2.92
C GLY A 352 -18.03 6.88 -1.96
N PHE A 353 -17.65 8.13 -2.31
CA PHE A 353 -17.98 9.31 -1.53
C PHE A 353 -19.48 9.60 -1.50
N LEU A 354 -20.20 9.42 -2.61
CA LEU A 354 -21.65 9.56 -2.64
C LEU A 354 -22.33 8.58 -1.68
N ILE A 355 -21.87 7.32 -1.64
CA ILE A 355 -22.38 6.32 -0.69
C ILE A 355 -22.04 6.72 0.75
N TYR A 356 -20.80 7.14 1.00
CA TYR A 356 -20.34 7.53 2.33
C TYR A 356 -21.08 8.76 2.87
N PHE A 357 -21.18 9.85 2.10
CA PHE A 357 -21.86 11.07 2.54
C PHE A 357 -23.39 10.94 2.52
N GLY A 358 -23.95 10.16 1.60
CA GLY A 358 -25.40 9.96 1.49
C GLY A 358 -25.97 9.01 2.55
N TYR A 359 -25.26 7.91 2.82
CA TYR A 359 -25.71 6.86 3.73
C TYR A 359 -24.76 6.64 4.91
N GLY A 360 -23.46 6.45 4.65
CA GLY A 360 -22.48 6.02 5.65
C GLY A 360 -22.37 6.95 6.86
N ILE A 361 -22.29 8.26 6.65
CA ILE A 361 -22.09 9.25 7.73
C ILE A 361 -23.26 9.30 8.73
N ARG A 362 -24.49 9.00 8.26
CA ARG A 362 -25.71 9.02 9.09
C ARG A 362 -25.91 7.70 9.83
N ASN A 363 -25.46 6.60 9.24
CA ASN A 363 -25.66 5.26 9.77
C ASN A 363 -24.44 4.68 10.50
N SER A 364 -23.29 5.35 10.46
CA SER A 364 -22.06 4.88 11.08
C SER A 364 -22.18 4.79 12.60
N THR A 365 -21.74 3.65 13.15
CA THR A 365 -21.75 3.40 14.60
C THR A 365 -20.54 3.97 15.34
N ALA A 366 -19.61 4.63 14.64
CA ALA A 366 -18.36 5.14 15.20
C ALA A 366 -18.58 6.15 16.34
N ASN A 367 -19.65 6.95 16.29
CA ASN A 367 -19.98 7.95 17.31
C ASN A 367 -20.83 7.41 18.48
N VAL A 368 -21.35 6.18 18.40
CA VAL A 368 -22.28 5.63 19.41
C VAL A 368 -21.53 4.93 20.56
N LYS A 369 -20.27 4.52 20.35
CA LYS A 369 -19.47 3.82 21.38
C LYS A 369 -18.99 4.72 22.53
N THR A 370 -19.04 6.04 22.40
CA THR A 370 -18.52 6.98 23.41
C THR A 370 -19.46 7.19 24.60
N ASP A 371 -20.73 6.75 24.53
CA ASP A 371 -21.75 6.99 25.57
C ASP A 371 -21.94 5.82 26.57
N LYS A 372 -21.17 4.73 26.43
CA LYS A 372 -21.14 3.66 27.44
C LYS A 372 -19.91 3.81 28.32
N THR A 373 -19.87 4.88 29.12
CA THR A 373 -19.09 4.87 30.36
C THR A 373 -19.59 3.70 31.19
N ILE A 374 -18.77 2.65 31.29
CA ILE A 374 -18.96 1.57 32.26
C ILE A 374 -18.97 2.24 33.64
N PRO A 375 -20.06 2.16 34.42
CA PRO A 375 -20.01 2.64 35.79
C PRO A 375 -18.96 1.79 36.51
N ILE A 376 -17.91 2.44 37.00
CA ILE A 376 -16.96 1.83 37.91
C ILE A 376 -17.77 1.46 39.15
N GLY A 377 -18.10 0.18 39.27
CA GLY A 377 -18.74 -0.38 40.44
C GLY A 377 -17.76 -0.30 41.60
N ASP A 378 -18.01 0.67 42.47
CA ASP A 378 -17.41 0.75 43.79
C ASP A 378 -18.00 -0.38 44.63
N HIS A 379 -17.25 -1.46 44.88
CA HIS A 379 -17.47 -2.32 46.04
C HIS A 379 -16.20 -3.12 46.38
N GLY A 380 -15.65 -2.82 47.55
CA GLY A 380 -14.60 -3.60 48.17
C GLY A 380 -15.08 -4.92 48.78
N SER A 381 -14.07 -5.61 49.34
CA SER A 381 -14.10 -6.77 50.24
C SER A 381 -14.21 -8.17 49.62
N SER A 382 -13.11 -8.91 49.78
CA SER A 382 -13.00 -10.32 50.16
C SER A 382 -13.87 -11.36 49.44
N SER A 383 -13.23 -12.21 48.62
CA SER A 383 -13.40 -13.67 48.76
C SER A 383 -12.34 -14.45 48.00
N THR A 384 -11.69 -15.34 48.75
CA THR A 384 -10.86 -16.48 48.35
C THR A 384 -11.47 -17.34 47.24
N ILE A 385 -10.65 -17.72 46.26
CA ILE A 385 -10.94 -18.76 45.27
C ILE A 385 -10.35 -20.08 45.78
N PRO A 386 -11.10 -21.20 45.90
CA PRO A 386 -10.50 -22.52 45.88
C PRO A 386 -10.42 -23.05 44.45
N ALA A 387 -9.35 -23.80 44.20
CA ALA A 387 -9.03 -24.47 42.96
C ALA A 387 -10.07 -25.53 42.57
N GLU A 388 -10.34 -25.62 41.26
CA GLU A 388 -10.24 -26.86 40.46
C GLU A 388 -10.13 -26.51 38.96
#